data_AF-A0AAW1DI47-F1
#
_entry.id   AF-A0AAW1DI47-F1
#
_cell.length_a   1.000
_cell.length_b   1.000
_cell.length_c   1.000
_cell.angle_alpha   90.00
_cell.angle_beta   90.00
_cell.angle_gamma   90.00
#
_symmetry.space_group_name_H-M   'P 1'
#
loop_
_entity.id
_entity.type
_entity.pdbx_description
1 polymer ?
#
loop_
_entity_poly.entity_id
_entity_poly.type
_entity_poly.pdbx_seq_one_letter_code
_entity_poly.pdbx_strand_id
1 'polypeptide(L)'
;MPLDGENEQLAIMKGTGEYGRLKDLLRSRLYECGWVDQIHMLCRQAQKGPNPTVNELYAEVAKKGRALVPASVKRELLLRVKEHLLTTSGYYDDDPATQTPGEK
;
A
#
# COMPACT_ATOMS: atom_id res chain seq x y z
N MET A 1 -6.62 -11.26 -24.54
CA MET A 1 -6.33 -12.07 -23.35
C MET A 1 -6.14 -11.12 -22.17
N PRO A 2 -7.02 -11.13 -21.17
CA PRO A 2 -6.84 -10.35 -19.94
C PRO A 2 -6.39 -11.26 -18.78
N LEU A 3 -5.66 -10.69 -17.82
CA LEU A 3 -5.36 -11.20 -16.45
C LEU A 3 -3.92 -11.61 -16.09
N ASP A 4 -2.90 -11.38 -16.93
CA ASP A 4 -1.50 -11.62 -16.50
C ASP A 4 -0.76 -10.37 -15.98
N GLY A 5 -1.25 -9.17 -16.32
CA GLY A 5 -0.56 -7.91 -15.99
C GLY A 5 -0.47 -7.61 -14.49
N GLU A 6 -1.45 -8.02 -13.67
CA GLU A 6 -1.44 -7.72 -12.23
C GLU A 6 -0.38 -8.53 -11.46
N ASN A 7 -0.16 -9.79 -11.85
CA ASN A 7 0.88 -10.63 -11.26
C ASN A 7 2.28 -10.20 -11.72
N GLU A 8 2.41 -9.78 -12.97
CA GLU A 8 3.67 -9.27 -13.53
C GLU A 8 4.09 -7.95 -12.87
N GLN A 9 3.15 -7.01 -12.70
CA GLN A 9 3.39 -5.76 -11.96
C GLN A 9 3.87 -6.01 -10.54
N LEU A 10 3.23 -6.95 -9.83
CA LEU A 10 3.64 -7.31 -8.47
C LEU A 10 5.05 -7.94 -8.45
N ALA A 11 5.40 -8.74 -9.46
CA ALA A 11 6.73 -9.33 -9.58
C ALA A 11 7.80 -8.25 -9.84
N ILE A 12 7.52 -7.30 -10.72
CA ILE A 12 8.41 -6.16 -11.02
C ILE A 12 8.64 -5.31 -9.76
N MET A 13 7.58 -4.99 -9.01
CA MET A 13 7.70 -4.24 -7.76
C MET A 13 8.50 -4.99 -6.68
N LYS A 14 8.40 -6.33 -6.64
CA LYS A 14 9.20 -7.15 -5.73
C LYS A 14 10.66 -7.21 -6.16
N GLY A 15 10.94 -7.34 -7.46
CA GLY A 15 12.30 -7.38 -8.00
C GLY A 15 13.07 -6.07 -7.85
N THR A 16 12.37 -4.93 -7.89
CA THR A 16 12.96 -3.58 -7.70
C THR A 16 13.11 -3.16 -6.24
N GLY A 17 12.60 -3.94 -5.28
CA GLY A 17 12.62 -3.63 -3.84
C GLY A 17 11.58 -2.60 -3.39
N GLU A 18 10.87 -1.97 -4.32
CA GLU A 18 9.84 -0.96 -4.05
C GLU A 18 8.62 -1.52 -3.31
N TYR A 19 8.29 -2.79 -3.54
CA TYR A 19 7.28 -3.48 -2.74
C TYR A 19 7.61 -3.48 -1.24
N GLY A 20 8.89 -3.57 -0.88
CA GLY A 20 9.35 -3.45 0.50
C GLY A 20 9.10 -2.04 1.06
N ARG A 21 9.57 -1.02 0.34
CA ARG A 21 9.42 0.39 0.70
C ARG A 21 7.95 0.80 0.86
N LEU A 22 7.07 0.31 -0.03
CA LEU A 22 5.64 0.58 0.04
C LEU A 22 4.99 -0.04 1.29
N LYS A 23 5.40 -1.26 1.67
CA LYS A 23 4.93 -1.88 2.92
C LYS A 23 5.38 -1.10 4.14
N ASP A 24 6.63 -0.63 4.16
CA ASP A 24 7.16 0.16 5.26
C ASP A 24 6.43 1.51 5.36
N LEU A 25 6.18 2.18 4.23
CA LEU A 25 5.39 3.40 4.16
C LEU A 25 3.96 3.18 4.69
N LEU A 26 3.28 2.12 4.25
CA LEU A 26 1.96 1.77 4.78
C LEU A 26 2.01 1.58 6.30
N ARG A 27 3.01 0.85 6.80
CA ARG A 27 3.18 0.62 8.24
C ARG A 27 3.33 1.96 8.98
N SER A 28 4.23 2.83 8.55
CA SER A 28 4.43 4.15 9.16
C SER A 28 3.15 4.98 9.17
N ARG A 29 2.42 5.05 8.06
CA ARG A 29 1.15 5.78 7.98
C ARG A 29 0.07 5.22 8.89
N LEU A 30 -0.03 3.89 9.00
CA LEU A 30 -0.97 3.25 9.92
C LEU A 30 -0.63 3.56 11.38
N TYR A 31 0.65 3.67 11.74
CA TYR A 31 1.06 4.13 13.06
C TYR A 31 0.73 5.61 13.27
N GLU A 32 1.09 6.48 12.34
CA GLU A 32 0.90 7.95 12.43
C GLU A 32 -0.57 8.35 12.54
N CYS A 33 -1.47 7.68 11.80
CA CYS A 33 -2.91 7.96 11.88
C CYS A 33 -3.60 7.29 13.09
N GLY A 34 -2.85 6.61 13.96
CA GLY A 34 -3.37 5.93 15.14
C GLY A 34 -4.19 4.68 14.84
N TRP A 35 -4.10 4.12 13.63
CA TRP A 35 -4.84 2.90 13.27
C TRP A 35 -4.40 1.72 14.14
N VAL A 36 -3.11 1.60 14.41
CA VAL A 36 -2.55 0.52 15.25
C VAL A 36 -3.16 0.56 16.66
N ASP A 37 -3.30 1.75 17.25
CA ASP A 37 -3.91 1.92 18.57
C ASP A 37 -5.39 1.57 18.56
N GLN A 38 -6.11 1.92 17.49
CA GLN A 38 -7.51 1.51 17.30
C GLN A 38 -7.66 -0.01 17.20
N ILE A 39 -6.74 -0.71 16.51
CA ILE A 39 -6.73 -2.18 16.49
C ILE A 39 -6.49 -2.74 17.88
N HIS A 40 -5.53 -2.21 18.63
CA HIS A 40 -5.30 -2.66 20.02
C HIS A 40 -6.52 -2.44 20.91
N MET A 41 -7.25 -1.34 20.73
CA MET A 41 -8.52 -1.10 21.44
C MET A 41 -9.60 -2.10 21.03
N LEU A 42 -9.73 -2.42 19.74
CA LEU A 42 -10.67 -3.43 19.26
C LEU A 42 -10.36 -4.83 19.81
N CYS A 43 -9.09 -5.24 19.83
CA CYS A 43 -8.68 -6.50 20.43
C CYS A 43 -9.05 -6.56 21.92
N ARG A 44 -8.78 -5.49 22.67
CA ARG A 44 -9.15 -5.40 24.10
C ARG A 44 -10.66 -5.45 24.31
N GLN A 45 -11.46 -4.87 23.41
CA GLN A 45 -12.92 -4.93 23.50
C GLN A 45 -13.44 -6.34 23.18
N ALA A 46 -12.92 -6.99 22.16
CA ALA A 46 -13.30 -8.36 21.80
C ALA A 46 -12.91 -9.38 22.90
N GLN A 47 -11.79 -9.15 23.60
CA GLN A 47 -11.36 -9.99 24.71
C GLN A 47 -12.21 -9.84 25.98
N LYS A 48 -13.07 -8.81 26.10
CA LYS A 48 -14.05 -8.70 27.20
C LYS A 48 -15.20 -9.71 27.07
N GLY A 49 -15.31 -10.40 25.93
CA GLY A 49 -16.24 -11.50 25.71
C GLY A 49 -15.71 -12.85 26.22
N PRO A 50 -16.40 -13.97 25.90
CA PRO A 50 -15.89 -15.31 26.16
C PRO A 50 -14.53 -15.50 25.46
N ASN A 51 -13.52 -16.03 26.17
CA ASN A 51 -12.13 -16.18 25.72
C ASN A 51 -12.03 -16.70 24.27
N PRO A 52 -11.89 -15.82 23.27
CA PRO A 52 -11.95 -16.22 21.88
C PRO A 52 -10.60 -16.84 21.50
N THR A 53 -10.63 -17.80 20.58
CA THR A 53 -9.39 -18.26 19.95
C THR A 53 -8.77 -17.14 19.12
N VAL A 54 -7.46 -17.22 18.86
CA VAL A 54 -6.74 -16.22 18.04
C VAL A 54 -7.39 -16.05 16.66
N ASN A 55 -7.91 -17.12 16.07
CA ASN A 55 -8.58 -17.08 14.77
C ASN A 55 -9.93 -16.36 14.82
N GLU A 56 -10.73 -16.57 15.86
CA GLU A 56 -12.01 -15.86 16.05
C GLU A 56 -11.78 -14.38 16.31
N LEU A 57 -10.81 -14.06 17.19
CA LEU A 57 -10.39 -12.69 17.45
C LEU A 57 -9.91 -11.99 16.18
N TYR A 58 -9.08 -12.68 15.38
CA TYR A 58 -8.62 -12.17 14.10
C TYR A 58 -9.79 -11.95 13.12
N ALA A 59 -10.70 -12.90 12.98
CA ALA A 59 -11.84 -12.77 12.07
C ALA A 59 -12.72 -11.55 12.43
N GLU A 60 -12.95 -11.33 13.72
CA GLU A 60 -13.74 -10.19 14.20
C GLU A 60 -13.00 -8.86 13.99
N VAL A 61 -11.74 -8.79 14.40
CA VAL A 61 -10.94 -7.55 14.37
C VAL A 61 -10.52 -7.21 12.95
N ALA A 62 -10.19 -8.17 12.08
CA ALA A 62 -9.70 -7.91 10.72
C ALA A 62 -10.75 -7.18 9.87
N LYS A 63 -12.03 -7.55 9.98
CA LYS A 63 -13.11 -6.86 9.25
C LYS A 63 -13.23 -5.40 9.67
N LYS A 64 -13.26 -5.14 10.99
CA LYS A 64 -13.31 -3.78 11.55
C LYS A 64 -12.05 -2.98 11.21
N GLY A 65 -10.88 -3.61 11.36
CA GLY A 65 -9.59 -3.02 11.08
C GLY A 65 -9.42 -2.56 9.63
N ARG A 66 -9.84 -3.37 8.65
CA ARG A 66 -9.82 -2.98 7.23
C ARG A 66 -10.71 -1.76 6.93
N ALA A 67 -11.82 -1.61 7.66
CA ALA A 67 -12.72 -0.47 7.53
C ALA A 67 -12.13 0.82 8.15
N LEU A 68 -11.33 0.69 9.21
CA LEU A 68 -10.68 1.83 9.88
C LEU A 68 -9.52 2.44 9.10
N VAL A 69 -9.01 1.79 8.05
CA VAL A 69 -7.92 2.34 7.24
C VAL A 69 -8.40 3.60 6.50
N PRO A 70 -7.82 4.78 6.78
CA PRO A 70 -8.27 6.02 6.16
C PRO A 70 -8.13 6.01 4.63
N ALA A 71 -9.08 6.66 3.94
CA ALA A 71 -9.04 6.78 2.48
C ALA A 71 -7.81 7.57 1.99
N SER A 72 -7.29 8.49 2.80
CA SER A 72 -6.05 9.22 2.52
C SER A 72 -4.84 8.29 2.38
N VAL A 73 -4.67 7.34 3.31
CA VAL A 73 -3.59 6.34 3.28
C VAL A 73 -3.70 5.44 2.06
N LYS A 74 -4.92 4.97 1.73
CA LYS A 74 -5.17 4.17 0.52
C LYS A 74 -4.80 4.93 -0.75
N ARG A 75 -5.16 6.21 -0.82
CA ARG A 75 -4.87 7.07 -1.98
C ARG A 75 -3.37 7.33 -2.14
N GLU A 76 -2.66 7.61 -1.05
CA GLU A 76 -1.20 7.82 -1.07
C GLU A 76 -0.48 6.57 -1.60
N LEU A 77 -0.83 5.38 -1.11
CA LEU A 77 -0.24 4.13 -1.59
C LEU A 77 -0.55 3.86 -3.05
N LEU A 78 -1.81 4.06 -3.48
CA LEU A 78 -2.19 3.87 -4.88
C LEU A 78 -1.42 4.82 -5.80
N LEU A 79 -1.24 6.07 -5.39
CA LEU A 79 -0.48 7.06 -6.15
C LEU A 79 0.99 6.62 -6.28
N ARG A 80 1.60 6.15 -5.20
CA ARG A 80 3.00 5.65 -5.20
C ARG A 80 3.19 4.41 -6.05
N VAL A 81 2.25 3.47 -6.02
CA VAL A 81 2.26 2.31 -6.93
C VAL A 81 2.18 2.78 -8.38
N LYS A 82 1.26 3.70 -8.71
CA LYS A 82 1.09 4.22 -10.06
C LYS A 82 2.35 4.95 -10.55
N GLU A 83 2.91 5.82 -9.72
CA GLU A 83 4.16 6.54 -10.00
C GLU A 83 5.28 5.54 -10.32
N HIS A 84 5.48 4.54 -9.46
CA HIS A 84 6.51 3.53 -9.67
C HIS A 84 6.31 2.70 -10.93
N LEU A 85 5.07 2.28 -11.21
CA LEU A 85 4.76 1.52 -12.42
C LEU A 85 5.00 2.34 -13.69
N LEU A 86 4.64 3.63 -13.70
CA LEU A 86 4.86 4.53 -14.84
C LEU A 86 6.34 4.81 -15.07
N THR A 87 7.12 5.02 -14.00
CA THR A 87 8.58 5.19 -14.08
C THR A 87 9.23 3.90 -14.58
N THR A 88 8.79 2.74 -14.08
CA THR A 88 9.37 1.44 -14.49
C THR A 88 9.00 1.06 -15.93
N SER A 89 7.83 1.49 -16.43
CA SER A 89 7.42 1.25 -17.83
C SER A 89 8.01 2.26 -18.83
N GLY A 90 8.91 3.15 -18.40
CA GLY A 90 9.54 4.17 -19.27
C GLY A 90 8.58 5.24 -19.80
N TYR A 91 7.40 5.42 -19.19
CA TYR A 91 6.40 6.39 -19.67
C TYR A 91 6.77 7.85 -19.36
N TYR A 92 7.74 8.06 -18.46
CA TYR A 92 8.28 9.39 -18.11
C TYR A 92 9.69 9.65 -18.68
N ASP A 93 10.23 8.80 -19.56
CA ASP A 93 11.51 9.09 -20.24
C ASP A 93 11.39 10.15 -21.35
N ASP A 94 10.18 10.63 -21.67
CA ASP A 94 9.94 11.74 -22.60
C ASP A 94 9.91 13.08 -21.84
N ASP A 95 11.09 13.52 -21.39
CA ASP A 95 11.29 14.88 -20.92
C ASP A 95 11.48 15.80 -22.16
N PRO A 96 10.58 16.78 -22.42
CA PRO A 96 10.76 17.73 -23.52
C PRO A 96 11.98 18.64 -23.35
N ALA A 97 12.73 18.52 -22.25
CA ALA A 97 13.97 19.24 -22.00
C ALA A 97 15.19 18.73 -22.79
N THR A 98 15.09 17.65 -23.57
CA THR A 98 16.20 17.20 -24.46
C THR A 98 16.17 17.85 -25.85
N GLN A 99 15.36 18.90 -26.05
CA GLN A 99 15.48 19.75 -27.23
C GLN A 99 16.76 20.59 -27.11
N THR A 100 17.87 20.02 -27.58
CA THR A 100 19.10 20.74 -27.88
C THR A 100 18.74 21.98 -28.72
N PRO A 101 19.06 23.20 -28.27
CA PRO A 101 18.96 24.37 -29.12
C PRO A 101 19.94 24.17 -30.28
N GLY A 102 19.45 24.33 -31.51
CA GLY A 102 20.26 24.15 -32.71
C GLY A 102 21.59 24.90 -32.63
N GLU A 103 22.67 24.20 -32.92
CA GLU A 103 23.90 24.83 -33.40
C GLU A 103 23.99 24.62 -34.92
N LYS A 104 24.31 25.74 -35.55
CA LYS A 104 24.38 26.00 -36.99
C LYS A 104 25.21 24.99 -37.79
#